data_AF-A0A7J9SHA0-F1
#
_entry.id   AF-A0A7J9SHA0-F1
#
_cell.length_a   1.000
_cell.length_b   1.000
_cell.length_c   1.000
_cell.angle_alpha   90.00
_cell.angle_beta   90.00
_cell.angle_gamma   90.00
#
_symmetry.space_group_name_H-M   'P 1'
#
loop_
_entity.id
_entity.type
_entity.pdbx_description
1 polymer ?
#
loop_
_entity_poly.entity_id
_entity_poly.type
_entity_poly.pdbx_seq_one_letter_code
_entity_poly.pdbx_strand_id
1 'polypeptide(L)'
;MNGLGALLTRQRTVAAGVAVALGLLGTALHPSLPDPMAIHWNADGEGDGTACKPFAVFPMSAIVVGMSLLFEFSGADTHDRIVGSVAMLLLS
;
A
#
# COMPACT_ATOMS: atom_id res chain seq x y z
N MET A 1 19.04 13.13 -18.45
CA MET A 1 18.48 12.38 -17.30
C MET A 1 17.12 11.85 -17.74
N ASN A 2 16.92 10.54 -17.73
CA ASN A 2 15.77 9.90 -18.39
C ASN A 2 14.50 10.12 -17.56
N GLY A 3 13.44 10.68 -18.16
CA GLY A 3 12.21 11.06 -17.44
C GLY A 3 11.52 9.92 -16.69
N LEU A 4 11.69 8.67 -17.16
CA LEU A 4 11.20 7.47 -16.50
C LEU A 4 11.82 7.28 -15.11
N GLY A 5 13.13 7.51 -14.96
CA GLY A 5 13.82 7.37 -13.68
C GLY A 5 13.30 8.37 -12.63
N ALA A 6 13.06 9.61 -13.04
CA ALA A 6 12.51 10.64 -12.16
C ALA A 6 11.08 10.30 -11.68
N LEU A 7 10.24 9.71 -12.54
CA LEU A 7 8.90 9.26 -12.18
C LEU A 7 8.93 8.11 -11.18
N LEU A 8 9.82 7.13 -11.37
CA LEU A 8 9.99 5.99 -10.45
C LEU A 8 10.47 6.46 -9.07
N THR A 9 11.47 7.35 -9.03
CA THR A 9 11.94 7.96 -7.79
C THR A 9 10.79 8.69 -7.09
N ARG A 10 9.99 9.49 -7.82
CA ARG A 10 8.83 10.19 -7.26
C ARG A 10 7.80 9.20 -6.70
N GLN A 11 7.45 8.14 -7.44
CA GLN A 11 6.48 7.14 -6.99
C GLN A 11 6.96 6.44 -5.72
N ARG A 12 8.24 6.06 -5.64
CA ARG A 12 8.84 5.47 -4.44
C ARG A 12 8.79 6.43 -3.24
N THR A 13 9.13 7.70 -3.46
CA THR A 13 9.04 8.73 -2.40
C THR A 13 7.61 8.91 -1.91
N VAL A 14 6.63 8.94 -2.81
CA VAL A 14 5.21 9.05 -2.45
C VAL A 14 4.75 7.82 -1.66
N ALA A 15 5.05 6.60 -2.13
CA ALA A 15 4.68 5.36 -1.45
C ALA A 15 5.28 5.29 -0.04
N ALA A 16 6.56 5.64 0.11
CA ALA A 16 7.22 5.71 1.41
C ALA A 16 6.58 6.76 2.33
N GLY A 17 6.29 7.95 1.79
CA GLY A 17 5.61 9.02 2.54
C GLY A 17 4.22 8.59 3.04
N VAL A 18 3.42 7.94 2.19
CA VAL A 18 2.10 7.42 2.55
C VAL A 18 2.22 6.33 3.62
N ALA A 19 3.14 5.38 3.48
CA ALA A 19 3.35 4.32 4.47
C ALA A 19 3.72 4.89 5.85
N VAL A 20 4.63 5.87 5.89
CA VAL A 20 5.02 6.54 7.13
C VAL A 20 3.85 7.32 7.73
N ALA A 21 3.12 8.09 6.93
CA ALA A 21 1.97 8.85 7.40
C ALA A 21 0.88 7.96 8.00
N LEU A 22 0.53 6.85 7.33
CA LEU A 22 -0.44 5.88 7.85
C LEU A 22 0.07 5.18 9.11
N GLY A 23 1.35 4.82 9.17
CA GLY A 23 1.96 4.22 10.36
C GLY A 23 1.94 5.16 11.57
N LEU A 24 2.28 6.43 11.36
CA LEU A 24 2.23 7.47 12.41
C LEU A 24 0.80 7.74 12.86
N LEU A 25 -0.14 7.89 11.92
CA LEU A 25 -1.54 8.11 12.24
C LEU A 25 -2.13 6.92 13.00
N GLY A 26 -1.88 5.70 12.55
CA GLY A 26 -2.27 4.48 13.23
C GLY A 26 -1.72 4.43 14.65
N THR A 27 -0.42 4.72 14.83
CA THR A 27 0.23 4.76 16.15
C THR A 27 -0.37 5.83 17.07
N ALA A 28 -0.63 7.02 16.54
CA ALA A 28 -1.21 8.13 17.31
C ALA A 28 -2.64 7.83 17.79
N LEU A 29 -3.44 7.16 16.96
CA LEU A 29 -4.83 6.83 17.28
C LEU A 29 -4.97 5.52 18.08
N HIS A 30 -4.01 4.59 17.96
CA HIS A 30 -4.07 3.25 18.56
C HIS A 30 -4.48 3.20 20.05
N PRO A 31 -4.04 4.11 20.94
CA PRO A 31 -4.45 4.10 22.34
C PRO A 31 -5.94 4.43 22.56
N SER A 32 -6.55 5.19 21.66
CA SER A 32 -7.93 5.68 21.76
C SER A 32 -8.95 4.80 21.03
N LEU A 33 -8.48 3.80 20.26
CA LEU A 33 -9.34 2.92 19.48
C LEU A 33 -9.83 1.73 20.32
N PRO A 34 -11.08 1.28 20.07
CA PRO A 34 -11.66 0.11 20.74
C PRO A 34 -10.92 -1.18 20.36
N ASP A 35 -11.01 -2.19 21.21
CA ASP A 35 -10.55 -3.54 20.91
C ASP A 35 -11.62 -4.52 21.42
N PRO A 36 -12.28 -5.30 20.54
CA PRO A 36 -12.02 -5.47 19.11
C PRO A 36 -12.56 -4.32 18.24
N MET A 37 -12.07 -4.23 16.99
CA MET A 37 -12.52 -3.25 16.00
C MET A 37 -13.36 -3.94 14.92
N ALA A 38 -14.48 -3.31 14.53
CA ALA A 38 -15.25 -3.73 13.37
C ALA A 38 -14.44 -3.53 12.08
N ILE A 39 -14.44 -4.55 11.23
CA ILE A 39 -13.81 -4.56 9.90
C ILE A 39 -14.79 -4.98 8.79
N HIS A 40 -15.97 -5.44 9.17
CA HIS A 40 -17.07 -5.78 8.29
C HIS A 40 -18.38 -5.31 8.94
N TRP A 41 -19.32 -4.85 8.10
CA TRP A 41 -20.63 -4.37 8.51
C TRP A 41 -21.70 -5.12 7.71
N ASN A 42 -22.76 -5.55 8.40
CA ASN A 42 -23.89 -6.22 7.78
C ASN A 42 -24.87 -5.21 7.13
N ALA A 43 -25.94 -5.73 6.54
CA ALA A 43 -26.97 -4.91 5.88
C ALA A 43 -27.74 -3.99 6.85
N ASP A 44 -27.75 -4.30 8.15
CA ASP A 44 -28.39 -3.52 9.20
C ASP A 44 -27.47 -2.41 9.75
N GLY A 45 -26.22 -2.34 9.27
CA GLY A 45 -25.23 -1.35 9.70
C GLY A 45 -24.49 -1.71 10.99
N GLU A 46 -24.64 -2.95 11.47
CA GLU A 46 -23.95 -3.45 12.66
C GLU A 46 -22.61 -4.09 12.27
N GLY A 47 -21.59 -3.88 13.11
CA GLY A 47 -20.29 -4.53 12.92
C GLY A 47 -20.38 -6.00 13.34
N ASP A 48 -20.50 -6.92 12.38
CA ASP A 48 -20.64 -8.36 12.62
C ASP A 48 -19.32 -9.13 12.37
N GLY A 49 -18.34 -8.49 11.72
CA GLY A 49 -16.98 -9.00 11.60
C GLY A 49 -15.98 -8.08 12.30
N THR A 50 -15.24 -8.62 13.26
CA THR A 50 -14.26 -7.86 14.04
C THR A 50 -12.86 -8.46 13.98
N ALA A 51 -11.83 -7.63 14.12
CA ALA A 51 -10.44 -8.04 14.30
C ALA A 51 -9.86 -7.43 15.57
N CYS A 52 -8.78 -8.00 16.08
CA CYS A 52 -8.02 -7.35 17.15
C CYS A 52 -7.43 -6.04 16.64
N LYS A 53 -7.38 -5.05 17.53
CA LYS A 53 -6.98 -3.68 17.22
C LYS A 53 -5.72 -3.54 16.33
N PRO A 54 -4.58 -4.21 16.60
CA PRO A 54 -3.40 -4.05 15.72
C PRO A 54 -3.65 -4.55 14.29
N PHE A 55 -4.46 -5.61 14.11
CA PHE A 55 -4.81 -6.13 12.81
C PHE A 55 -5.82 -5.28 12.04
N ALA A 56 -6.61 -4.45 12.74
CA ALA A 56 -7.49 -3.49 12.10
C ALA A 56 -6.77 -2.18 11.72
N VAL A 57 -5.75 -1.76 12.49
CA VAL A 57 -5.08 -0.45 12.34
C VAL A 57 -3.92 -0.47 11.35
N PHE A 58 -3.05 -1.49 11.41
CA PHE A 58 -1.80 -1.51 10.63
C PHE A 58 -1.78 -2.29 9.31
N PRO A 59 -2.83 -3.02 8.85
CA PRO A 59 -2.70 -3.90 7.69
C PRO A 59 -2.42 -3.12 6.40
N MET A 60 -3.04 -1.95 6.21
CA MET A 60 -2.80 -1.14 5.00
C MET A 60 -1.37 -0.61 4.94
N SER A 61 -0.83 -0.10 6.04
CA SER A 61 0.58 0.31 6.11
C SER A 61 1.51 -0.85 5.82
N ALA A 62 1.22 -2.03 6.40
CA ALA A 62 2.01 -3.24 6.17
C ALA A 62 1.94 -3.72 4.71
N ILE A 63 0.77 -3.65 4.06
CA ILE A 63 0.59 -4.00 2.65
C ILE A 63 1.39 -3.06 1.76
N VAL A 64 1.32 -1.74 1.98
CA VAL A 64 2.07 -0.76 1.17
C VAL A 64 3.57 -1.01 1.27
N VAL A 65 4.09 -1.21 2.48
CA VAL A 65 5.51 -1.53 2.70
C VAL A 65 5.87 -2.87 2.05
N GLY A 66 5.07 -3.91 2.30
CA GLY A 66 5.31 -5.26 1.80
C GLY A 66 5.33 -5.31 0.27
N MET A 67 4.36 -4.69 -0.40
CA MET A 67 4.31 -4.62 -1.86
C MET A 67 5.47 -3.80 -2.44
N SER A 68 5.84 -2.69 -1.78
CA SER A 68 6.99 -1.87 -2.22
C SER A 68 8.29 -2.67 -2.16
N LEU A 69 8.50 -3.44 -1.09
CA LEU A 69 9.66 -4.32 -0.96
C LEU A 69 9.60 -5.48 -1.95
N LEU A 70 8.43 -6.10 -2.14
CA LEU A 70 8.25 -7.18 -3.09
C LEU A 70 8.64 -6.76 -4.51
N PHE A 71 8.23 -5.58 -4.96
CA PHE A 71 8.59 -5.08 -6.29
C PHE A 71 10.07 -4.74 -6.41
N GLU A 72 10.66 -4.11 -5.39
CA GLU A 72 12.10 -3.83 -5.37
C GLU A 72 12.94 -5.12 -5.44
N PHE A 73 12.55 -6.17 -4.71
CA PHE A 73 13.32 -7.42 -4.64
C PHE A 73 13.01 -8.43 -5.76
N SER A 74 11.81 -8.38 -6.35
CA SER A 74 11.45 -9.29 -7.46
C SER A 74 12.09 -8.92 -8.79
N GLY A 75 12.77 -7.77 -8.89
CA GLY A 75 13.39 -7.31 -10.13
C GLY A 75 12.38 -6.86 -11.21
N ALA A 76 11.10 -6.73 -10.85
CA ALA A 76 10.00 -6.30 -11.73
C ALA A 76 10.23 -4.90 -12.34
N ASP A 77 11.18 -4.13 -11.83
CA ASP A 77 11.35 -2.72 -12.19
C ASP A 77 12.06 -2.46 -13.53
N THR A 78 12.89 -3.38 -14.05
CA THR A 78 13.70 -3.07 -15.25
C THR A 78 13.33 -3.91 -16.48
N HIS A 79 13.14 -5.22 -16.35
CA HIS A 79 12.95 -6.08 -17.53
C HIS A 79 11.50 -6.10 -18.02
N ASP A 80 10.52 -6.20 -17.12
CA ASP A 80 9.11 -6.39 -17.50
C ASP A 80 8.46 -5.09 -18.04
N ARG A 81 8.96 -3.92 -17.64
CA ARG A 81 8.44 -2.63 -18.11
C ARG A 81 8.85 -2.32 -19.55
N ILE A 82 10.00 -2.82 -20.01
CA ILE A 82 10.44 -2.72 -21.41
C ILE A 82 9.51 -3.54 -22.29
N VAL A 83 9.23 -4.78 -21.90
CA VAL A 83 8.34 -5.67 -22.65
C VAL A 83 6.90 -5.13 -22.68
N GLY A 84 6.39 -4.64 -21.55
CA GLY A 84 5.05 -4.03 -21.48
C GLY A 84 4.91 -2.73 -22.29
N SER A 85 5.94 -1.87 -22.29
CA SER A 85 5.91 -0.62 -23.07
C SER A 85 6.02 -0.87 -24.57
N VAL A 86 6.84 -1.84 -24.99
CA VAL A 86 6.93 -2.27 -26.40
C VAL A 86 5.62 -2.93 -26.85
N ALA A 87 5.02 -3.78 -26.01
CA ALA A 87 3.74 -4.39 -26.33
C ALA A 87 2.63 -3.35 -26.52
N MET A 88 2.57 -2.31 -25.68
CA MET A 88 1.59 -1.22 -25.86
C MET A 88 1.87 -0.35 -27.08
N LEU A 89 3.14 -0.07 -27.43
CA LEU A 89 3.51 0.67 -28.64
C LEU A 89 3.24 -0.11 -29.94
N LEU A 90 3.34 -1.44 -29.90
CA LEU A 90 3.03 -2.30 -31.05
C LEU A 90 1.52 -2.56 -31.20
N LEU A 91 0.72 -2.26 -30.17
CA LEU A 91 -0.75 -2.38 -30.19
C LEU A 91 -1.49 -1.06 -30.44
N SER A 92 -0.77 0.06 -30.60
CA SER A 92 -1.31 1.40 -30.93
C SER A 92 -0.97 1.81 -32.35
#